data_AF-A0A3N5TA65-F1
#
_entry.id   AF-A0A3N5TA65-F1
#
_cell.length_a   1.000
_cell.length_b   1.000
_cell.length_c   1.000
_cell.angle_alpha   90.00
_cell.angle_beta   90.00
_cell.angle_gamma   90.00
#
_symmetry.space_group_name_H-M   'P 1'
#
loop_
_entity.id
_entity.type
_entity.pdbx_description
1 polymer ?
#
loop_
_entity_poly.entity_id
_entity_poly.type
_entity_poly.pdbx_seq_one_letter_code
_entity_poly.pdbx_strand_id
1 'polypeptide(L)'
;MSCLMIIGIICYLVGIVVSRMISEKGLKALTDSEKASYLNAFSKFRMFSSLPVLAAGVIMILFIFFFPDYSVFSLLMFALLCIIYLVVLNIMMFIKLKTLNPPAEYRRYHILSRVIQYSGFLAFLLLFGYDWLFNLGYIYLLPFVGQL
;
A
#
# COMPACT_ATOMS: atom_id res chain seq x y z
N MET A 1 12.93 -6.14 -16.03
CA MET A 1 12.54 -5.36 -14.83
C MET A 1 13.46 -4.18 -14.72
N SER A 2 12.92 -2.98 -14.81
CA SER A 2 13.67 -1.74 -14.75
C SER A 2 14.19 -1.51 -13.34
N CYS A 3 15.36 -0.86 -13.20
CA CYS A 3 15.96 -0.56 -11.90
C CYS A 3 15.01 0.22 -10.97
N LEU A 4 14.14 1.07 -11.53
CA LEU A 4 13.15 1.85 -10.79
C LEU A 4 12.10 0.98 -10.09
N MET A 5 11.65 -0.10 -10.73
CA MET A 5 10.71 -1.05 -10.13
C MET A 5 11.34 -1.74 -8.91
N ILE A 6 12.60 -2.15 -9.02
CA ILE A 6 13.35 -2.77 -7.92
C ILE A 6 13.49 -1.80 -6.75
N ILE A 7 13.85 -0.54 -7.02
CA ILE A 7 13.95 0.51 -6.00
C ILE A 7 12.59 0.71 -5.31
N GLY A 8 11.49 0.79 -6.08
CA GLY A 8 10.15 0.92 -5.53
C GLY A 8 9.76 -0.23 -4.60
N ILE A 9 10.07 -1.47 -4.98
CA ILE A 9 9.84 -2.65 -4.13
C ILE A 9 10.66 -2.57 -2.85
N ILE A 10 11.95 -2.21 -2.94
CA ILE A 10 12.84 -2.07 -1.78
C ILE A 10 12.28 -1.00 -0.83
N CYS A 11 11.91 0.19 -1.34
CA CYS A 11 11.32 1.25 -0.54
C CYS A 11 10.06 0.79 0.19
N TYR A 12 9.18 0.05 -0.49
CA TYR A 12 7.97 -0.50 0.12
C TYR A 12 8.27 -1.53 1.21
N LEU A 13 9.18 -2.47 0.95
CA LEU A 13 9.59 -3.50 1.92
C LEU A 13 10.22 -2.86 3.16
N VAL A 14 11.14 -1.91 2.99
CA VAL A 14 11.73 -1.15 4.10
C VAL A 14 10.64 -0.42 4.88
N GLY A 15 9.69 0.23 4.19
CA GLY A 15 8.55 0.89 4.81
C GLY A 15 7.70 -0.06 5.67
N ILE A 16 7.41 -1.28 5.18
CA ILE A 16 6.70 -2.32 5.95
C ILE A 16 7.49 -2.71 7.19
N VAL A 17 8.79 -2.98 7.06
CA VAL A 17 9.64 -3.44 8.17
C VAL A 17 9.72 -2.35 9.25
N VAL A 18 10.03 -1.11 8.86
CA VAL A 18 10.14 0.02 9.80
C VAL A 18 8.79 0.31 10.47
N SER A 19 7.70 0.29 9.70
CA SER A 19 6.34 0.42 10.24
C SER A 19 6.06 -0.63 11.31
N ARG A 20 6.43 -1.90 11.05
CA ARG A 20 6.23 -3.00 11.99
C ARG A 20 7.03 -2.81 13.27
N MET A 21 8.31 -2.42 13.17
CA MET A 21 9.15 -2.15 14.33
C MET A 21 8.56 -1.04 15.23
N ILE A 22 8.00 0.01 14.63
CA ILE A 22 7.34 1.10 15.37
C ILE A 22 6.03 0.64 15.99
N SER A 23 5.24 -0.16 15.25
CA SER A 23 4.01 -0.74 15.77
C SER A 23 4.26 -1.66 16.98
N GLU A 24 5.38 -2.39 16.99
CA GLU A 24 5.78 -3.22 18.12
C GLU A 24 6.18 -2.39 19.34
N LYS A 25 6.84 -1.24 19.15
CA LYS A 25 7.09 -0.29 20.26
C LYS A 25 5.79 0.19 20.88
N GLY A 26 4.78 0.49 20.06
CA GLY A 26 3.44 0.83 20.55
C GLY A 26 2.83 -0.28 21.41
N LEU A 27 2.89 -1.53 20.95
CA LEU A 27 2.36 -2.69 21.70
C LEU A 27 3.05 -2.92 23.04
N LYS A 28 4.31 -2.51 23.21
CA LYS A 28 5.04 -2.59 24.49
C LYS A 28 4.55 -1.56 25.52
N ALA A 29 3.87 -0.50 25.10
CA ALA A 29 3.28 0.50 25.99
C ALA A 29 1.93 0.07 26.59
N LEU A 30 1.41 -1.10 26.21
CA LEU A 30 0.16 -1.66 26.73
C LEU A 30 0.45 -2.71 27.80
N THR A 31 -0.46 -2.81 28.78
CA THR A 31 -0.48 -3.96 29.70
C THR A 31 -0.84 -5.25 28.95
N ASP A 32 -0.51 -6.42 29.52
CA ASP A 32 -0.78 -7.71 28.87
C ASP A 32 -2.28 -7.95 28.60
N SER A 33 -3.15 -7.51 29.51
CA SER A 33 -4.60 -7.60 29.36
C SER A 33 -5.12 -6.71 28.23
N GLU A 34 -4.64 -5.47 28.14
CA GLU A 34 -4.95 -4.56 27.04
C GLU A 34 -4.45 -5.15 25.73
N LYS A 35 -3.20 -5.59 25.67
CA LYS A 35 -2.57 -6.16 24.47
C LYS A 35 -3.40 -7.31 23.90
N ALA A 36 -3.88 -8.23 24.73
CA ALA A 36 -4.77 -9.30 24.30
C ALA A 36 -6.09 -8.77 23.70
N SER A 37 -6.71 -7.78 24.35
CA SER A 37 -7.93 -7.12 23.86
C SER A 37 -7.70 -6.44 22.49
N TYR A 38 -6.60 -5.70 22.34
CA TYR A 38 -6.22 -5.04 21.09
C TYR A 38 -5.93 -6.06 19.97
N LEU A 39 -5.19 -7.12 20.26
CA LEU A 39 -4.90 -8.17 19.27
C LEU A 39 -6.18 -8.83 18.78
N ASN A 40 -7.11 -9.13 19.68
CA ASN A 40 -8.40 -9.72 19.33
C ASN A 40 -9.26 -8.75 18.51
N ALA A 41 -9.34 -7.47 18.91
CA ALA A 41 -10.10 -6.44 18.21
C ALA A 41 -9.60 -6.16 16.78
N PHE A 42 -8.29 -6.28 16.55
CA PHE A 42 -7.66 -6.00 15.26
C PHE A 42 -7.33 -7.25 14.42
N SER A 43 -7.55 -8.46 14.95
CA SER A 43 -7.27 -9.73 14.25
C SER A 43 -7.95 -9.80 12.89
N LYS A 44 -9.26 -9.50 12.83
CA LYS A 44 -10.05 -9.44 11.60
C LYS A 44 -9.48 -8.43 10.61
N PHE A 45 -9.15 -7.22 11.08
CA PHE A 45 -8.60 -6.17 10.22
C PHE A 45 -7.27 -6.58 9.58
N ARG A 46 -6.39 -7.29 10.29
CA ARG A 46 -5.11 -7.74 9.72
C ARG A 46 -5.31 -8.71 8.58
N MET A 47 -6.14 -9.75 8.77
CA MET A 47 -6.38 -10.77 7.76
C MET A 47 -7.04 -10.20 6.50
N PHE A 48 -8.01 -9.29 6.67
CA PHE A 48 -8.73 -8.69 5.55
C PHE A 48 -8.04 -7.46 4.93
N SER A 49 -6.94 -6.96 5.51
CA SER A 49 -6.25 -5.76 5.01
C SER A 49 -5.44 -5.99 3.75
N SER A 50 -4.85 -7.17 3.57
CA SER A 50 -3.97 -7.49 2.44
C SER A 50 -4.69 -8.16 1.28
N LEU A 51 -5.73 -8.94 1.56
CA LEU A 51 -6.41 -9.75 0.55
C LEU A 51 -7.06 -8.93 -0.57
N PRO A 52 -7.79 -7.82 -0.31
CA PRO A 52 -8.40 -7.02 -1.37
C PRO A 52 -7.38 -6.33 -2.28
N VAL A 53 -6.26 -5.85 -1.70
CA VAL A 53 -5.18 -5.21 -2.48
C VAL A 53 -4.52 -6.23 -3.41
N LEU A 54 -4.28 -7.44 -2.91
CA LEU A 54 -3.71 -8.52 -3.71
C LEU A 54 -4.67 -8.97 -4.82
N ALA A 55 -5.97 -9.12 -4.50
CA ALA A 55 -6.99 -9.45 -5.49
C ALA A 55 -7.11 -8.37 -6.58
N ALA A 56 -7.12 -7.08 -6.18
CA ALA A 56 -7.13 -5.96 -7.12
C ALA A 56 -5.89 -5.96 -8.03
N GLY A 57 -4.71 -6.30 -7.49
CA GLY A 57 -3.47 -6.41 -8.26
C GLY A 57 -3.52 -7.53 -9.30
N VAL A 58 -4.05 -8.70 -8.92
CA VAL A 58 -4.23 -9.83 -9.86
C VAL A 58 -5.22 -9.45 -10.97
N ILE A 59 -6.35 -8.83 -10.62
CA ILE A 59 -7.35 -8.37 -11.61
C ILE A 59 -6.72 -7.36 -12.57
N MET A 60 -5.93 -6.41 -12.07
CA MET A 60 -5.22 -5.45 -12.91
C MET A 60 -4.26 -6.13 -13.89
N ILE A 61 -3.45 -7.10 -13.42
CA ILE A 61 -2.51 -7.83 -14.28
C ILE A 61 -3.26 -8.60 -15.37
N LEU A 62 -4.33 -9.31 -15.02
CA LEU A 62 -5.15 -10.03 -15.99
C LEU A 62 -5.77 -9.06 -17.00
N PHE A 63 -6.30 -7.93 -16.54
CA PHE A 63 -6.90 -6.94 -17.43
C PHE A 63 -5.88 -6.36 -18.41
N ILE A 64 -4.67 -6.01 -17.95
CA ILE A 64 -3.59 -5.53 -18.83
C ILE A 64 -3.18 -6.61 -19.83
N PHE A 65 -3.15 -7.88 -19.42
CA PHE A 65 -2.79 -8.99 -20.29
C PHE A 65 -3.78 -9.20 -21.44
N PHE A 66 -5.10 -9.10 -21.16
CA PHE A 66 -6.13 -9.25 -22.18
C PHE A 66 -6.43 -7.97 -22.98
N PHE A 67 -6.18 -6.79 -22.40
CA PHE A 67 -6.52 -5.49 -22.97
C PHE A 67 -5.36 -4.49 -22.85
N PRO A 68 -4.24 -4.72 -23.58
CA PRO A 68 -3.01 -3.93 -23.42
C PRO A 68 -3.19 -2.44 -23.77
N ASP A 69 -4.09 -2.12 -24.70
CA ASP A 69 -4.39 -0.75 -25.12
C ASP A 69 -4.95 0.13 -23.99
N TYR A 70 -5.54 -0.50 -22.97
CA TYR A 70 -6.12 0.20 -21.82
C TYR A 70 -5.19 0.19 -20.59
N SER A 71 -3.93 -0.23 -20.74
CA SER A 71 -3.01 -0.45 -19.62
C SER A 71 -2.83 0.78 -18.71
N VAL A 72 -2.74 1.99 -19.28
CA VAL A 72 -2.66 3.24 -18.50
C VAL A 72 -3.94 3.48 -17.71
N PHE A 73 -5.10 3.29 -18.33
CA PHE A 73 -6.40 3.46 -17.68
C PHE A 73 -6.57 2.45 -16.53
N SER A 74 -6.21 1.18 -16.76
CA SER A 74 -6.24 0.13 -15.74
C SER A 74 -5.34 0.45 -14.56
N LEU A 75 -4.14 0.97 -14.80
CA LEU A 75 -3.21 1.38 -13.76
C LEU A 75 -3.78 2.53 -12.91
N LEU A 76 -4.39 3.54 -13.55
CA LEU A 76 -5.02 4.67 -12.86
C LEU A 76 -6.23 4.21 -12.02
N MET A 77 -7.08 3.34 -12.57
CA MET A 77 -8.21 2.76 -11.84
C MET A 77 -7.75 1.91 -10.66
N PHE A 78 -6.69 1.12 -10.82
CA PHE A 78 -6.09 0.35 -9.74
C PHE A 78 -5.53 1.27 -8.65
N ALA A 79 -4.76 2.29 -9.00
CA ALA A 79 -4.21 3.25 -8.05
C ALA A 79 -5.33 3.97 -7.28
N LEU A 80 -6.38 4.42 -7.97
CA LEU A 80 -7.55 5.05 -7.35
C LEU A 80 -8.27 4.11 -6.39
N LEU A 81 -8.51 2.85 -6.80
CA LEU A 81 -9.14 1.84 -5.96
C LEU A 81 -8.30 1.55 -4.70
N CYS A 82 -6.98 1.45 -4.84
CA CYS A 82 -6.07 1.29 -3.70
C CYS A 82 -6.14 2.48 -2.74
N ILE A 83 -6.17 3.72 -3.25
CA ILE A 83 -6.29 4.92 -2.41
C ILE A 83 -7.61 4.91 -1.65
N ILE A 84 -8.74 4.69 -2.34
CA ILE A 84 -10.08 4.63 -1.70
C ILE A 84 -10.10 3.55 -0.63
N TYR A 85 -9.62 2.35 -0.95
CA TYR A 85 -9.55 1.23 -0.01
C TYR A 85 -8.71 1.57 1.23
N LEU A 86 -7.53 2.16 1.05
CA LEU A 86 -6.67 2.58 2.15
C LEU A 86 -7.34 3.63 3.02
N VAL A 87 -8.05 4.60 2.43
CA VAL A 87 -8.79 5.63 3.18
C VAL A 87 -9.90 4.99 4.02
N VAL A 88 -10.72 4.12 3.44
CA VAL A 88 -11.79 3.40 4.15
C VAL A 88 -11.20 2.58 5.31
N LEU A 89 -10.11 1.85 5.06
CA LEU A 89 -9.45 1.04 6.07
C LEU A 89 -8.91 1.89 7.23
N ASN A 90 -8.34 3.07 6.93
CA ASN A 90 -7.92 4.03 7.96
C ASN A 90 -9.08 4.57 8.79
N ILE A 91 -10.19 4.92 8.14
CA ILE A 91 -11.38 5.42 8.84
C ILE A 91 -11.91 4.34 9.80
N MET A 92 -12.08 3.11 9.32
CA MET A 92 -12.54 1.99 10.17
C MET A 92 -11.59 1.75 11.34
N MET A 93 -10.28 1.82 11.09
CA MET A 93 -9.26 1.62 12.11
C MET A 93 -9.25 2.75 13.14
N PHE A 94 -9.40 4.00 12.70
CA PHE A 94 -9.49 5.17 13.57
C PHE A 94 -10.73 5.12 14.45
N ILE A 95 -11.89 4.76 13.89
CA ILE A 95 -13.13 4.54 14.65
C ILE A 95 -12.87 3.47 15.71
N LYS A 96 -12.27 2.33 15.33
CA LYS A 96 -11.98 1.24 16.27
C LYS A 96 -10.99 1.65 17.37
N LEU A 97 -9.94 2.41 17.04
CA LEU A 97 -9.01 2.96 18.02
C LEU A 97 -9.72 3.89 19.00
N LYS A 98 -10.62 4.76 18.52
CA LYS A 98 -11.39 5.66 19.38
C LYS A 98 -12.27 4.88 20.36
N THR A 99 -12.88 3.77 19.93
CA THR A 99 -13.72 2.94 20.80
C THR A 99 -12.96 2.21 21.91
N LEU A 100 -11.68 1.90 21.70
CA LEU A 100 -10.86 1.18 22.68
C LEU A 100 -10.15 2.11 23.68
N ASN A 101 -10.19 3.41 23.43
CA ASN A 101 -9.54 4.46 24.22
C ASN A 101 -8.09 4.13 24.66
N PRO A 102 -7.17 3.81 23.72
CA PRO A 102 -5.81 3.45 24.05
C PRO A 102 -5.05 4.60 24.70
N PRO A 103 -4.02 4.27 25.50
CA PRO A 103 -3.02 5.24 25.96
C PRO A 103 -2.52 6.11 24.80
N ALA A 104 -2.31 7.40 25.07
CA ALA A 104 -1.90 8.37 24.06
C ALA A 104 -0.60 7.95 23.34
N GLU A 105 0.29 7.28 24.07
CA GLU A 105 1.55 6.76 23.53
C GLU A 105 1.33 5.67 22.47
N TYR A 106 0.48 4.67 22.73
CA TYR A 106 0.11 3.65 21.74
C TYR A 106 -0.48 4.29 20.48
N ARG A 107 -1.36 5.28 20.66
CA ARG A 107 -1.99 6.01 19.54
C ARG A 107 -0.97 6.71 18.65
N ARG A 108 0.04 7.37 19.24
CA ARG A 108 1.12 8.04 18.51
C ARG A 108 1.93 7.05 17.68
N TYR A 109 2.39 5.95 18.27
CA TYR A 109 3.15 4.93 17.54
C TYR A 109 2.32 4.26 16.45
N HIS A 110 1.03 4.06 16.69
CA HIS A 110 0.12 3.51 15.68
C HIS A 110 -0.07 4.44 14.49
N ILE A 111 -0.26 5.75 14.71
CA ILE A 111 -0.38 6.72 13.61
C ILE A 111 0.94 6.81 12.85
N LEU A 112 2.07 6.88 13.57
CA LEU A 112 3.40 6.98 12.96
C LEU A 112 3.72 5.76 12.08
N SER A 113 3.41 4.55 12.55
CA SER A 113 3.62 3.32 11.77
C SER A 113 2.78 3.32 10.49
N ARG A 114 1.55 3.84 10.53
CA ARG A 114 0.70 3.97 9.34
C ARG A 114 1.23 4.98 8.34
N VAL A 115 1.66 6.16 8.79
CA VAL A 115 2.28 7.18 7.92
C VAL A 115 3.52 6.61 7.21
N ILE A 116 4.37 5.87 7.92
CA ILE A 116 5.56 5.24 7.33
C ILE A 116 5.19 4.14 6.33
N GLN A 117 4.18 3.32 6.65
CA GLN A 117 3.70 2.30 5.73
C GLN A 117 3.15 2.92 4.44
N TYR A 118 2.34 3.98 4.55
CA TYR A 118 1.71 4.61 3.39
C TYR A 118 2.66 5.44 2.56
N SER A 119 3.66 6.09 3.17
CA SER A 119 4.73 6.75 2.41
C SER A 119 5.54 5.74 1.59
N GLY A 120 5.86 4.57 2.16
CA GLY A 120 6.50 3.48 1.41
C GLY A 120 5.63 2.95 0.26
N PHE A 121 4.33 2.78 0.50
CA PHE A 121 3.39 2.35 -0.54
C PHE A 121 3.23 3.41 -1.65
N LEU A 122 3.14 4.69 -1.28
CA LEU A 122 3.03 5.80 -2.24
C LEU A 122 4.30 5.91 -3.09
N ALA A 123 5.49 5.80 -2.49
CA ALA A 123 6.75 5.77 -3.23
C ALA A 123 6.79 4.62 -4.23
N PHE A 124 6.32 3.42 -3.85
CA PHE A 124 6.18 2.30 -4.78
C PHE A 124 5.24 2.61 -5.94
N LEU A 125 4.03 3.12 -5.68
CA LEU A 125 3.07 3.46 -6.74
C LEU A 125 3.63 4.50 -7.71
N LEU A 126 4.33 5.53 -7.20
CA LEU A 126 4.93 6.57 -8.03
C LEU A 126 6.06 6.02 -8.90
N LEU A 127 6.98 5.23 -8.33
CA LEU A 127 8.11 4.67 -9.09
C LEU A 127 7.64 3.62 -10.09
N PHE A 128 6.70 2.75 -9.69
CA PHE A 128 6.11 1.75 -10.58
C PHE A 128 5.33 2.41 -11.71
N GLY A 129 4.49 3.40 -11.41
CA GLY A 129 3.72 4.11 -12.41
C GLY A 129 4.60 4.90 -13.37
N TYR A 130 5.64 5.57 -12.87
CA TYR A 130 6.61 6.28 -13.72
C TYR A 130 7.33 5.32 -14.68
N ASP A 131 7.84 4.20 -14.16
CA ASP A 131 8.55 3.20 -14.95
C ASP A 131 7.66 2.59 -16.03
N TRP A 132 6.40 2.31 -15.69
CA TRP A 132 5.41 1.78 -16.63
C TRP A 132 5.09 2.78 -17.74
N LEU A 133 4.84 4.04 -17.39
CA LEU A 133 4.56 5.11 -18.36
C LEU A 133 5.74 5.37 -19.29
N PHE A 134 6.97 5.34 -18.76
CA PHE A 134 8.19 5.52 -19.54
C PHE A 134 8.38 4.39 -20.56
N ASN A 135 8.20 3.13 -20.14
CA ASN A 135 8.31 1.97 -21.03
C ASN A 135 7.22 1.95 -22.11
N LEU A 136 5.97 2.31 -21.77
CA LEU A 136 4.91 2.47 -22.77
C LEU A 136 5.27 3.54 -23.81
N GLY A 137 5.72 4.71 -23.36
CA GLY A 137 6.16 5.79 -24.26
C GLY A 137 7.25 5.32 -25.22
N TYR A 138 8.21 4.53 -24.73
CA TYR A 138 9.29 3.98 -25.55
C TYR A 138 8.78 3.00 -26.62
N ILE A 139 7.85 2.10 -26.26
CA ILE A 139 7.27 1.10 -27.17
C ILE A 139 6.45 1.77 -28.29
N TYR A 140 5.66 2.80 -27.97
CA TYR A 140 4.76 3.42 -28.96
C TYR A 140 5.44 4.52 -29.80
N LEU A 141 6.49 5.20 -29.31
CA LEU A 141 7.14 6.30 -30.03
C LEU A 141 8.30 5.86 -30.94
N LEU A 142 9.05 4.81 -30.58
CA LEU A 142 10.18 4.33 -31.40
C LEU A 142 9.84 3.89 -32.83
N PRO A 143 8.73 3.18 -33.12
CA PRO A 143 8.44 2.77 -34.50
C PRO A 143 8.13 3.95 -35.43
N PHE A 144 7.74 5.11 -34.90
CA PHE A 144 7.50 6.32 -35.70
C PHE A 144 8.79 7.10 -36.03
N VAL A 145 9.80 7.03 -35.18
CA VAL A 145 11.08 7.72 -35.40
C VAL A 145 11.96 6.98 -36.42
N GLY A 146 11.81 5.66 -36.56
CA GLY A 146 12.56 4.86 -37.54
C GLY A 146 12.07 4.93 -38.99
N GLN A 147 11.00 5.69 -39.28
CA GLN A 147 10.44 5.87 -40.62
C GLN A 147 10.65 7.29 -41.19
N LEU A 148 11.32 8.17 -40.45
CA LEU A 148 11.73 9.52 -40.87
C LEU A 148 13.23 9.52 -41.19
#